data_AF-A0A6I3JDL2-F1
#
_entry.id   AF-A0A6I3JDL2-F1
#
_cell.length_a   1.000
_cell.length_b   1.000
_cell.length_c   1.000
_cell.angle_alpha   90.00
_cell.angle_beta   90.00
_cell.angle_gamma   90.00
#
_symmetry.space_group_name_H-M   'P 1'
#
loop_
_entity.id
_entity.type
_entity.pdbx_description
1 polymer ?
#
loop_
_entity_poly.entity_id
_entity_poly.type
_entity_poly.pdbx_seq_one_letter_code
_entity_poly.pdbx_strand_id
1 'polypeptide(L)'
;MAVRGSACPRPQRTAGRAAERRASARGASGRVAVRSSTGPPRRGSIRGFDTGGYPIPSGIVRRMSTVPPPPGEVRRRPPRDEVRRALLDAAARTFARQGIDAASLDDVAAAAGFTKGAVYSNFGSKEGLVAALVDDRVSAYLDLGLAAVADTDATLPERARMLGDRLTAATDEQHDWHLLFLELWQRAVRTGRTDGPFGERRRELHAAVAAAVAAHAEEAGAELPLPAGSLATLLLALSNGLAIERLVDPAAVPDDLMGRALALLVSGAAPADPVDPAGPDGPDHR
;
A
#
# COMPACT_ATOMS: atom_id res chain seq x y z
N MET A 1 -57.52 41.97 6.61
CA MET A 1 -57.51 40.48 6.63
C MET A 1 -56.13 40.08 7.15
N ALA A 2 -55.85 39.79 8.43
CA ALA A 2 -56.42 38.77 9.35
C ALA A 2 -56.42 37.39 8.64
N VAL A 3 -55.75 36.32 9.08
CA VAL A 3 -55.52 35.72 10.42
C VAL A 3 -54.30 34.75 10.33
N ARG A 4 -53.30 34.77 11.26
CA ARG A 4 -52.90 33.72 12.26
C ARG A 4 -53.20 32.25 11.88
N GLY A 5 -52.45 31.19 12.18
CA GLY A 5 -51.33 30.87 13.09
C GLY A 5 -51.43 29.35 13.43
N SER A 6 -50.33 28.76 13.95
CA SER A 6 -50.30 27.51 14.76
C SER A 6 -50.57 26.16 14.04
N ALA A 7 -49.97 25.00 14.36
CA ALA A 7 -48.98 24.57 15.34
C ALA A 7 -48.44 23.17 14.97
N CYS A 8 -47.24 22.86 15.47
CA CYS A 8 -46.66 21.53 15.59
C CYS A 8 -47.28 20.76 16.77
N PRO A 9 -47.24 19.42 16.77
CA PRO A 9 -46.98 18.71 18.02
C PRO A 9 -45.85 17.68 17.91
N ARG A 10 -44.89 17.80 18.84
CA ARG A 10 -43.98 16.73 19.28
C ARG A 10 -44.75 15.68 20.09
N PRO A 11 -44.28 14.43 20.12
CA PRO A 11 -44.36 13.60 21.32
C PRO A 11 -42.98 13.40 21.96
N GLN A 12 -43.04 13.22 23.26
CA GLN A 12 -41.97 13.34 24.24
C GLN A 12 -41.18 12.04 24.44
N ARG A 13 -39.95 12.22 24.92
CA ARG A 13 -39.07 11.20 25.50
C ARG A 13 -39.77 10.41 26.62
N THR A 14 -39.51 9.11 26.67
CA THR A 14 -39.45 8.36 27.93
C THR A 14 -38.09 7.68 28.06
N ALA A 15 -37.40 8.05 29.13
CA ALA A 15 -36.18 7.44 29.60
C ALA A 15 -36.47 6.08 30.26
N GLY A 16 -35.62 5.09 29.99
CA GLY A 16 -35.56 3.82 30.72
C GLY A 16 -34.10 3.45 30.94
N ARG A 17 -33.63 3.66 32.17
CA ARG A 17 -32.31 3.27 32.71
C ARG A 17 -32.25 1.76 32.99
N ALA A 18 -31.00 1.30 33.15
CA ALA A 18 -30.53 0.09 33.82
C ALA A 18 -30.49 -1.18 32.93
N ALA A 19 -29.49 -2.05 32.98
CA ALA A 19 -28.55 -2.33 34.06
C ALA A 19 -27.22 -2.90 33.54
N GLU A 20 -26.17 -2.56 34.28
CA GLU A 20 -24.86 -3.17 34.27
C GLU A 20 -24.92 -4.69 34.43
N ARG A 21 -24.09 -5.42 33.68
CA ARG A 21 -23.56 -6.70 34.14
C ARG A 21 -22.05 -6.76 33.89
N ARG A 22 -21.32 -6.40 34.94
CA ARG A 22 -19.97 -6.90 35.21
C ARG A 22 -20.06 -8.42 35.41
N ALA A 23 -19.29 -9.18 34.65
CA ALA A 23 -18.93 -10.55 35.01
C ALA A 23 -17.41 -10.64 35.04
N SER A 24 -16.91 -10.56 36.28
CA SER A 24 -15.56 -10.91 36.69
C SER A 24 -15.39 -12.43 36.58
N ALA A 25 -14.37 -12.88 35.86
CA ALA A 25 -13.80 -14.22 36.06
C ALA A 25 -12.28 -14.09 36.23
N ARG A 26 -11.85 -14.18 37.48
CA ARG A 26 -10.46 -14.37 37.89
C ARG A 26 -10.10 -15.85 37.71
N GLY A 27 -8.87 -16.08 37.25
CA GLY A 27 -8.00 -17.11 37.81
C GLY A 27 -8.12 -18.53 37.25
N ALA A 28 -7.17 -18.91 36.42
CA ALA A 28 -6.54 -20.22 36.51
C ALA A 28 -5.11 -20.15 35.97
N SER A 29 -4.18 -20.07 36.91
CA SER A 29 -2.75 -20.30 36.74
C SER A 29 -2.52 -21.74 36.28
N GLY A 30 -1.79 -21.91 35.17
CA GLY A 30 -1.34 -23.21 34.67
C GLY A 30 0.05 -23.08 34.06
N ARG A 31 1.08 -22.90 34.89
CA ARG A 31 2.48 -23.09 34.52
C ARG A 31 2.68 -24.55 34.14
N VAL A 32 3.10 -24.82 32.90
CA VAL A 32 3.74 -26.10 32.54
C VAL A 32 5.15 -25.79 32.08
N ALA A 33 6.08 -26.49 32.71
CA ALA A 33 7.51 -26.25 32.68
C ALA A 33 8.14 -26.58 31.32
N VAL A 34 9.06 -25.70 30.93
CA VAL A 34 10.10 -25.91 29.93
C VAL A 34 10.97 -27.10 30.38
N ARG A 35 11.10 -28.12 29.53
CA ARG A 35 12.23 -29.06 29.57
C ARG A 35 13.03 -28.94 28.29
N SER A 36 14.25 -28.48 28.46
CA SER A 36 15.35 -28.46 27.52
C SER A 36 15.90 -29.88 27.29
N SER A 37 16.08 -30.28 26.03
CA SER A 37 17.12 -31.23 25.65
C SER A 37 17.55 -31.04 24.19
N THR A 38 18.68 -30.36 24.03
CA THR A 38 19.85 -30.75 23.20
C THR A 38 19.64 -31.28 21.78
N GLY A 39 20.00 -30.41 20.81
CA GLY A 39 21.04 -30.68 19.81
C GLY A 39 20.66 -31.42 18.50
N PRO A 40 20.98 -30.87 17.31
CA PRO A 40 20.70 -31.53 16.03
C PRO A 40 21.71 -32.65 15.72
N PRO A 41 21.30 -33.76 15.06
CA PRO A 41 22.25 -34.77 14.61
C PRO A 41 23.12 -34.25 13.46
N ARG A 42 24.43 -34.41 13.62
CA ARG A 42 25.49 -33.99 12.68
C ARG A 42 25.48 -34.84 11.40
N ARG A 43 25.73 -34.20 10.26
CA ARG A 43 26.08 -34.83 8.97
C ARG A 43 27.31 -35.74 9.15
N GLY A 44 27.12 -37.06 9.05
CA GLY A 44 28.20 -38.02 8.90
C GLY A 44 28.63 -38.13 7.44
N SER A 45 29.93 -37.94 7.18
CA SER A 45 30.53 -38.20 5.87
C SER A 45 30.50 -39.70 5.57
N ILE A 46 29.90 -40.10 4.45
CA ILE A 46 30.10 -41.44 3.91
C ILE A 46 31.51 -41.47 3.33
N ARG A 47 32.45 -42.07 4.08
CA ARG A 47 33.77 -42.46 3.58
C ARG A 47 33.71 -43.93 3.14
N GLY A 48 34.40 -44.19 2.03
CA GLY A 48 34.54 -45.43 1.25
C GLY A 48 34.14 -46.75 1.89
N PHE A 49 33.25 -47.46 1.21
CA PHE A 49 33.19 -48.91 1.29
C PHE A 49 34.32 -49.50 0.45
N ASP A 50 35.30 -50.08 1.14
CA ASP A 50 36.35 -50.93 0.59
C ASP A 50 35.76 -52.31 0.30
N THR A 51 35.44 -52.60 -0.97
CA THR A 51 34.97 -53.92 -1.40
C THR A 51 36.17 -54.77 -1.81
N GLY A 52 36.98 -55.15 -0.83
CA GLY A 52 37.93 -56.25 -0.98
C GLY A 52 37.19 -57.58 -1.10
N GLY A 53 37.17 -58.17 -2.30
CA GLY A 53 37.20 -59.64 -2.43
C GLY A 53 35.88 -60.44 -2.54
N TYR A 54 34.78 -59.88 -3.06
CA TYR A 54 33.61 -60.70 -3.44
C TYR A 54 33.15 -60.44 -4.88
N PRO A 55 33.19 -61.44 -5.79
CA PRO A 55 32.60 -61.31 -7.12
C PRO A 55 31.08 -61.58 -7.03
N ILE A 56 30.26 -60.58 -7.33
CA ILE A 56 28.81 -60.76 -7.51
C ILE A 56 28.58 -61.25 -8.95
N PRO A 57 27.92 -62.41 -9.18
CA PRO A 57 27.60 -62.87 -10.53
C PRO A 57 26.59 -61.94 -11.22
N SER A 58 26.90 -61.48 -12.43
CA SER A 58 26.12 -60.51 -13.24
C SER A 58 24.76 -61.00 -13.77
N GLY A 59 24.11 -61.97 -13.12
CA GLY A 59 22.99 -62.71 -13.71
C GLY A 59 21.59 -62.50 -13.11
N ILE A 60 21.44 -61.95 -11.90
CA ILE A 60 20.14 -61.99 -11.20
C ILE A 60 19.93 -60.74 -10.34
N VAL A 61 19.48 -59.63 -10.94
CA VAL A 61 18.45 -58.74 -10.35
C VAL A 61 17.67 -58.06 -11.48
N ARG A 62 16.61 -58.72 -11.95
CA ARG A 62 15.58 -58.10 -12.80
C ARG A 62 14.38 -57.72 -11.92
N ARG A 63 13.95 -56.46 -12.06
CA ARG A 63 12.68 -55.85 -11.60
C ARG A 63 12.43 -55.78 -10.09
N MET A 64 12.66 -54.60 -9.50
CA MET A 64 11.78 -54.07 -8.46
C MET A 64 11.48 -52.58 -8.71
N SER A 65 10.18 -52.29 -8.74
CA SER A 65 9.49 -51.01 -8.53
C SER A 65 10.05 -49.73 -9.16
N THR A 66 9.54 -49.40 -10.33
CA THR A 66 9.14 -48.02 -10.60
C THR A 66 7.98 -47.68 -9.65
N VAL A 67 8.28 -47.07 -8.49
CA VAL A 67 7.26 -46.28 -7.80
C VAL A 67 6.81 -45.21 -8.80
N PRO A 68 5.53 -45.18 -9.22
CA PRO A 68 5.06 -44.09 -10.05
C PRO A 68 5.33 -42.79 -9.31
N PRO A 69 5.80 -41.71 -9.96
CA PRO A 69 5.81 -40.40 -9.30
C PRO A 69 4.42 -40.17 -8.69
N PRO A 70 4.32 -39.61 -7.47
CA PRO A 70 3.02 -39.29 -6.89
C PRO A 70 2.21 -38.55 -7.96
N PRO A 71 0.89 -38.84 -8.11
CA PRO A 71 0.06 -38.17 -9.12
C PRO A 71 0.36 -36.70 -9.00
N GLY A 72 1.02 -36.15 -10.02
CA GLY A 72 1.50 -34.79 -9.96
C GLY A 72 0.32 -33.95 -9.53
N GLU A 73 0.44 -33.20 -8.45
CA GLU A 73 -0.43 -32.05 -8.26
C GLU A 73 -0.40 -31.36 -9.60
N VAL A 74 -1.51 -31.43 -10.34
CA VAL A 74 -1.68 -30.69 -11.57
C VAL A 74 -1.45 -29.27 -11.10
N ARG A 75 -0.24 -28.73 -11.31
CA ARG A 75 0.08 -27.34 -11.00
C ARG A 75 -0.92 -26.57 -11.80
N ARG A 76 -2.03 -26.21 -11.14
CA ARG A 76 -3.12 -25.50 -11.77
C ARG A 76 -2.46 -24.28 -12.34
N ARG A 77 -2.55 -24.11 -13.66
CA ARG A 77 -2.03 -22.92 -14.30
C ARG A 77 -2.64 -21.75 -13.56
N PRO A 78 -1.83 -20.88 -12.93
CA PRO A 78 -2.38 -19.77 -12.17
C PRO A 78 -3.30 -18.97 -13.09
N PRO A 79 -4.45 -18.48 -12.59
CA PRO A 79 -5.32 -17.57 -13.30
C PRO A 79 -4.52 -16.45 -13.96
N ARG A 80 -4.98 -15.99 -15.12
CA ARG A 80 -4.28 -14.95 -15.88
C ARG A 80 -4.02 -13.69 -15.05
N ASP A 81 -4.96 -13.33 -14.17
CA ASP A 81 -4.86 -12.14 -13.33
C ASP A 81 -3.82 -12.28 -12.22
N GLU A 82 -3.63 -13.49 -11.68
CA GLU A 82 -2.57 -13.75 -10.70
C GLU A 82 -1.19 -13.66 -11.36
N VAL A 83 -1.04 -14.20 -12.57
CA VAL A 83 0.18 -14.05 -13.35
C VAL A 83 0.45 -12.58 -13.65
N ARG A 84 -0.57 -11.83 -14.08
CA ARG A 84 -0.44 -10.40 -14.37
C ARG A 84 0.02 -9.62 -13.13
N ARG A 85 -0.60 -9.85 -11.96
CA ARG A 85 -0.19 -9.21 -10.70
C ARG A 85 1.24 -9.57 -10.29
N ALA A 86 1.59 -10.85 -10.33
CA ALA A 86 2.95 -11.30 -9.99
C ALA A 86 4.02 -10.67 -10.91
N LEU A 87 3.71 -10.51 -12.19
CA LEU A 87 4.59 -9.82 -13.14
C LEU A 87 4.71 -8.33 -12.84
N LEU A 88 3.63 -7.64 -12.48
CA LEU A 88 3.67 -6.22 -12.10
C LEU A 88 4.49 -6.01 -10.82
N ASP A 89 4.28 -6.84 -9.81
CA ASP A 89 5.04 -6.76 -8.55
C ASP A 89 6.53 -7.02 -8.78
N ALA A 90 6.87 -8.01 -9.61
CA ALA A 90 8.26 -8.27 -10.00
C ALA A 90 8.86 -7.12 -10.82
N ALA A 91 8.07 -6.50 -11.71
CA ALA A 91 8.49 -5.36 -12.50
C ALA A 91 8.80 -4.15 -11.62
N ALA A 92 7.91 -3.79 -10.69
CA ALA A 92 8.13 -2.70 -9.74
C ALA A 92 9.47 -2.88 -8.99
N ARG A 93 9.68 -4.07 -8.40
CA ARG A 93 10.91 -4.38 -7.67
C ARG A 93 12.16 -4.35 -8.56
N THR A 94 12.05 -4.82 -9.80
CA THR A 94 13.20 -4.90 -10.72
C THR A 94 13.58 -3.51 -11.23
N PHE A 95 12.60 -2.71 -11.64
CA PHE A 95 12.82 -1.34 -12.07
C PHE A 95 13.31 -0.44 -10.93
N ALA A 96 12.77 -0.57 -9.72
CA ALA A 96 13.26 0.19 -8.57
C ALA A 96 14.73 -0.08 -8.24
N ARG A 97 15.20 -1.32 -8.41
CA ARG A 97 16.59 -1.70 -8.12
C ARG A 97 17.58 -1.35 -9.22
N GLN A 98 17.18 -1.49 -10.48
CA GLN A 98 18.11 -1.42 -11.63
C GLN A 98 17.91 -0.15 -12.47
N GLY A 99 16.82 0.58 -12.25
CA GLY A 99 16.30 1.58 -13.16
C GLY A 99 15.49 0.95 -14.29
N ILE A 100 14.58 1.73 -14.89
CA ILE A 100 13.80 1.29 -16.04
C ILE A 100 14.74 0.92 -17.17
N ASP A 101 15.64 1.80 -17.59
CA ASP A 101 16.40 1.61 -18.84
C ASP A 101 17.31 0.37 -18.80
N ALA A 102 17.96 0.06 -17.68
CA ALA A 102 18.86 -1.09 -17.57
C ALA A 102 18.15 -2.44 -17.41
N ALA A 103 16.96 -2.47 -16.81
CA ALA A 103 16.22 -3.71 -16.59
C ALA A 103 15.68 -4.33 -17.90
N SER A 104 15.77 -5.64 -18.06
CA SER A 104 15.18 -6.33 -19.20
C SER A 104 13.85 -7.02 -18.85
N LEU A 105 13.05 -7.34 -19.88
CA LEU A 105 11.85 -8.17 -19.69
C LEU A 105 12.19 -9.60 -19.23
N ASP A 106 13.42 -10.07 -19.51
CA ASP A 106 13.91 -11.36 -19.01
C ASP A 106 14.14 -11.31 -17.50
N ASP A 107 14.71 -10.22 -17.00
CA ASP A 107 14.93 -10.03 -15.55
C ASP A 107 13.60 -10.04 -14.79
N VAL A 108 12.59 -9.35 -15.32
CA VAL A 108 11.23 -9.32 -14.74
C VAL A 108 10.60 -10.72 -14.75
N ALA A 109 10.66 -11.42 -15.88
CA ALA A 109 10.13 -12.77 -15.99
C ALA A 109 10.80 -13.72 -14.99
N ALA A 110 12.14 -13.69 -14.92
CA ALA A 110 12.90 -14.51 -13.99
C ALA A 110 12.56 -14.19 -12.53
N ALA A 111 12.46 -12.90 -12.17
CA ALA A 111 12.10 -12.46 -10.83
C ALA A 111 10.67 -12.87 -10.43
N ALA A 112 9.77 -13.01 -11.40
CA ALA A 112 8.39 -13.47 -11.17
C ALA A 112 8.22 -14.99 -11.24
N GLY A 113 9.25 -15.75 -11.62
CA GLY A 113 9.15 -17.20 -11.85
C GLY A 113 8.38 -17.58 -13.12
N PHE A 114 8.31 -16.69 -14.11
CA PHE A 114 7.63 -16.90 -15.39
C PHE A 114 8.59 -16.80 -16.58
N THR A 115 8.11 -17.09 -17.78
CA THR A 115 8.89 -16.95 -19.02
C THR A 115 8.76 -15.56 -19.61
N LYS A 116 9.75 -15.12 -20.41
CA LYS A 116 9.68 -13.87 -21.18
C LYS A 116 8.39 -13.77 -22.01
N GLY A 117 7.97 -14.89 -22.60
CA GLY A 117 6.74 -14.98 -23.39
C GLY A 117 5.48 -14.61 -22.60
N ALA A 118 5.44 -14.90 -21.28
CA ALA A 118 4.33 -14.49 -20.42
C ALA A 118 4.30 -12.96 -20.22
N VAL A 119 5.45 -12.31 -20.18
CA VAL A 119 5.54 -10.84 -20.11
C VAL A 119 5.03 -10.22 -21.41
N TYR A 120 5.52 -10.70 -22.56
CA TYR A 120 5.07 -10.24 -23.87
C TYR A 120 3.56 -10.46 -24.09
N SER A 121 3.01 -11.62 -23.69
CA SER A 121 1.58 -11.88 -23.90
C SER A 121 0.67 -11.00 -23.03
N ASN A 122 1.16 -10.50 -21.89
CA ASN A 122 0.37 -9.65 -21.00
C ASN A 122 0.54 -8.16 -21.30
N PHE A 123 1.73 -7.73 -21.72
CA PHE A 123 2.07 -6.30 -21.79
C PHE A 123 2.62 -5.83 -23.13
N GLY A 124 2.97 -6.75 -24.04
CA GLY A 124 3.45 -6.45 -25.40
C GLY A 124 4.86 -5.87 -25.47
N SER A 125 5.20 -4.89 -24.64
CA SER A 125 6.53 -4.28 -24.58
C SER A 125 6.90 -3.85 -23.16
N LYS A 126 8.13 -3.35 -22.98
CA LYS A 126 8.59 -2.77 -21.73
C LYS A 126 7.85 -1.49 -21.39
N GLU A 127 7.59 -0.66 -22.39
CA GLU A 127 6.76 0.54 -22.28
C GLU A 127 5.33 0.17 -21.89
N GLY A 128 4.77 -0.89 -22.48
CA GLY A 128 3.45 -1.41 -22.11
C GLY A 128 3.40 -1.95 -20.67
N LEU A 129 4.47 -2.59 -20.20
CA LEU A 129 4.61 -3.03 -18.82
C LEU A 129 4.70 -1.85 -17.85
N VAL A 130 5.49 -0.82 -18.18
CA VAL A 130 5.58 0.41 -17.39
C VAL A 130 4.22 1.12 -17.33
N ALA A 131 3.52 1.26 -18.46
CA ALA A 131 2.18 1.85 -18.50
C ALA A 131 1.19 1.06 -17.62
N ALA A 132 1.18 -0.27 -17.74
CA ALA A 132 0.35 -1.13 -16.91
C ALA A 132 0.66 -1.01 -15.40
N LEU A 133 1.91 -0.75 -15.04
CA LEU A 133 2.32 -0.51 -13.67
C LEU A 133 1.80 0.84 -13.15
N VAL A 134 1.93 1.91 -13.95
CA VAL A 134 1.37 3.22 -13.59
C VAL A 134 -0.15 3.12 -13.42
N ASP A 135 -0.85 2.40 -14.30
CA ASP A 135 -2.29 2.19 -14.21
C ASP A 135 -2.70 1.47 -12.92
N ASP A 136 -2.01 0.39 -12.59
CA ASP A 136 -2.25 -0.40 -11.40
C ASP A 136 -2.07 0.43 -10.12
N ARG A 137 -1.06 1.32 -10.11
CA ARG A 137 -0.83 2.23 -8.97
C ARG A 137 -1.87 3.33 -8.87
N VAL A 138 -2.29 3.93 -9.99
CA VAL A 138 -3.38 4.91 -9.99
C VAL A 138 -4.66 4.29 -9.44
N SER A 139 -4.99 3.06 -9.85
CA SER A 139 -6.17 2.35 -9.32
C SER A 139 -6.08 2.16 -7.82
N ALA A 140 -4.92 1.72 -7.30
CA ALA A 140 -4.72 1.56 -5.86
C ALA A 140 -4.89 2.88 -5.07
N TYR A 141 -4.40 4.01 -5.61
CA TYR A 141 -4.60 5.33 -4.99
C TYR A 141 -6.08 5.73 -4.94
N LEU A 142 -6.84 5.45 -6.00
CA LEU A 142 -8.27 5.73 -6.04
C LEU A 142 -9.06 4.84 -5.09
N ASP A 143 -8.70 3.57 -4.97
CA ASP A 143 -9.31 2.63 -4.02
C ASP A 143 -9.12 3.08 -2.56
N LEU A 144 -7.94 3.61 -2.22
CA LEU A 144 -7.69 4.22 -0.90
C LEU A 144 -8.58 5.44 -0.64
N GLY A 145 -8.78 6.28 -1.67
CA GLY A 145 -9.72 7.40 -1.64
C GLY A 145 -11.14 6.96 -1.34
N LEU A 146 -11.64 5.97 -2.07
CA LEU A 146 -12.98 5.43 -1.90
C LEU A 146 -13.18 4.79 -0.51
N ALA A 147 -12.17 4.10 0.01
CA ALA A 147 -12.22 3.51 1.35
C ALA A 147 -12.24 4.58 2.46
N ALA A 148 -11.67 5.78 2.21
CA ALA A 148 -11.64 6.86 3.20
C ALA A 148 -13.01 7.52 3.44
N VAL A 149 -13.95 7.31 2.54
CA VAL A 149 -15.27 7.94 2.55
C VAL A 149 -16.41 6.95 2.78
N ALA A 150 -16.07 5.70 3.12
CA ALA A 150 -17.04 4.67 3.47
C ALA A 150 -17.86 5.03 4.72
N ASP A 151 -17.32 5.90 5.59
CA ASP A 151 -18.05 6.45 6.73
C ASP A 151 -18.77 7.74 6.32
N THR A 152 -20.08 7.64 6.11
CA THR A 152 -20.91 8.76 5.67
C THR A 152 -21.15 9.78 6.78
N ASP A 153 -20.98 9.40 8.05
CA ASP A 153 -21.25 10.27 9.20
C ASP A 153 -20.06 11.18 9.51
N ALA A 154 -18.88 10.89 8.95
CA ALA A 154 -17.67 11.69 9.11
C ALA A 154 -17.73 13.01 8.35
N THR A 155 -17.28 14.09 9.00
CA THR A 155 -17.08 15.42 8.40
C THR A 155 -15.97 15.40 7.35
N LEU A 156 -15.94 16.40 6.46
CA LEU A 156 -14.91 16.49 5.42
C LEU A 156 -13.46 16.50 5.99
N PRO A 157 -13.13 17.22 7.07
CA PRO A 157 -11.81 17.14 7.70
C PRO A 157 -11.49 15.75 8.29
N GLU A 158 -12.47 15.04 8.85
CA GLU A 158 -12.28 13.69 9.37
C GLU A 158 -11.99 12.69 8.25
N ARG A 159 -12.75 12.77 7.14
CA ARG A 159 -12.49 11.97 5.92
C ARG A 159 -11.11 12.27 5.34
N ALA A 160 -10.72 13.55 5.29
CA ALA A 160 -9.39 13.97 4.82
C ALA A 160 -8.27 13.43 5.72
N ARG A 161 -8.46 13.41 7.04
CA ARG A 161 -7.52 12.80 7.99
C ARG A 161 -7.39 11.30 7.75
N MET A 162 -8.51 10.60 7.66
CA MET A 162 -8.59 9.17 7.38
C MET A 162 -7.95 8.77 6.04
N LEU A 163 -8.04 9.65 5.03
CA LEU A 163 -7.36 9.47 3.76
C LEU A 163 -5.84 9.62 3.94
N GLY A 164 -5.39 10.68 4.62
CA GLY A 164 -3.97 10.91 4.85
C GLY A 164 -3.28 9.81 5.64
N ASP A 165 -3.95 9.27 6.65
CA ASP A 165 -3.43 8.14 7.44
C ASP A 165 -3.26 6.88 6.57
N ARG A 166 -4.23 6.60 5.68
CA ARG A 166 -4.16 5.49 4.71
C ARG A 166 -3.05 5.68 3.68
N LEU A 167 -2.89 6.88 3.14
CA LEU A 167 -1.82 7.21 2.19
C LEU A 167 -0.44 7.06 2.83
N THR A 168 -0.31 7.46 4.10
CA THR A 168 0.95 7.33 4.84
C THR A 168 1.28 5.87 5.11
N ALA A 169 0.31 5.07 5.56
CA ALA A 169 0.49 3.62 5.75
C ALA A 169 0.87 2.91 4.43
N ALA A 170 0.25 3.30 3.32
CA ALA A 170 0.58 2.73 2.01
C ALA A 170 1.98 3.10 1.51
N THR A 171 2.59 4.17 2.03
CA THR A 171 3.92 4.64 1.61
C THR A 171 5.01 3.64 1.99
N ASP A 172 4.96 3.13 3.22
CA ASP A 172 5.97 2.22 3.75
C ASP A 172 5.99 0.87 2.99
N GLU A 173 4.83 0.43 2.51
CA GLU A 173 4.69 -0.78 1.68
C GLU A 173 5.15 -0.57 0.23
N GLN A 174 5.32 0.68 -0.20
CA GLN A 174 5.46 1.07 -1.61
C GLN A 174 6.77 1.82 -1.91
N HIS A 175 7.83 1.58 -1.15
CA HIS A 175 9.18 2.13 -1.39
C HIS A 175 9.60 2.08 -2.87
N ASP A 176 9.49 0.90 -3.49
CA ASP A 176 9.91 0.64 -4.87
C ASP A 176 9.09 1.44 -5.89
N TRP A 177 7.82 1.71 -5.60
CA TRP A 177 6.99 2.56 -6.44
C TRP A 177 7.45 4.02 -6.41
N HIS A 178 7.81 4.56 -5.24
CA HIS A 178 8.25 5.95 -5.12
C HIS A 178 9.58 6.19 -5.85
N LEU A 179 10.51 5.24 -5.80
CA LEU A 179 11.73 5.30 -6.62
C LEU A 179 11.44 5.31 -8.11
N LEU A 180 10.56 4.41 -8.56
CA LEU A 180 10.17 4.36 -9.96
C LEU A 180 9.45 5.63 -10.40
N PHE A 181 8.57 6.16 -9.56
CA PHE A 181 7.85 7.40 -9.80
C PHE A 181 8.81 8.58 -9.99
N LEU A 182 9.85 8.68 -9.17
CA LEU A 182 10.90 9.68 -9.30
C LEU A 182 11.63 9.57 -10.64
N GLU A 183 12.01 8.36 -11.04
CA GLU A 183 12.67 8.12 -12.33
C GLU A 183 11.76 8.52 -13.51
N LEU A 184 10.48 8.13 -13.47
CA LEU A 184 9.49 8.50 -14.48
C LEU A 184 9.28 10.01 -14.54
N TRP A 185 9.23 10.69 -13.39
CA TRP A 185 9.12 12.14 -13.31
C TRP A 185 10.33 12.82 -13.93
N GLN A 186 11.54 12.43 -13.52
CA GLN A 186 12.79 12.98 -14.06
C GLN A 186 12.87 12.78 -15.58
N ARG A 187 12.48 11.60 -16.08
CA ARG A 187 12.43 11.30 -17.51
C ARG A 187 11.45 12.21 -18.25
N ALA A 188 10.24 12.40 -17.73
CA ALA A 188 9.24 13.28 -18.35
C ALA A 188 9.72 14.74 -18.42
N VAL A 189 10.31 15.25 -17.34
CA VAL A 189 10.87 16.61 -17.28
C VAL A 189 12.05 16.77 -18.24
N ARG A 190 13.01 15.84 -18.21
CA ARG A 190 14.23 15.91 -19.03
C ARG A 190 13.95 15.87 -20.53
N THR A 191 12.94 15.11 -20.94
CA THR A 191 12.59 14.97 -22.36
C THR A 191 11.58 16.01 -22.83
N GLY A 192 10.97 16.77 -21.92
CA GLY A 192 9.86 17.68 -22.22
C GLY A 192 8.58 16.96 -22.69
N ARG A 193 8.55 15.62 -22.68
CA ARG A 193 7.43 14.81 -23.16
C ARG A 193 6.45 14.51 -22.04
N THR A 194 5.62 15.51 -21.71
CA THR A 194 4.51 15.36 -20.75
C THR A 194 3.26 14.75 -21.37
N ASP A 195 3.27 14.49 -22.67
CA ASP A 195 2.22 13.84 -23.45
C ASP A 195 2.35 12.31 -23.48
N GLY A 196 3.41 11.74 -22.91
CA GLY A 196 3.56 10.28 -22.81
C GLY A 196 2.63 9.62 -21.78
N PRO A 197 2.61 8.26 -21.73
CA PRO A 197 1.67 7.50 -20.89
C PRO A 197 1.66 7.93 -19.41
N PHE A 198 2.83 8.25 -18.85
CA PHE A 198 2.94 8.73 -17.48
C PHE A 198 2.25 10.09 -17.27
N GLY A 199 2.42 11.02 -18.22
CA GLY A 199 1.83 12.35 -18.12
C GLY A 199 0.32 12.34 -18.38
N GLU A 200 -0.14 11.54 -19.34
CA GLU A 200 -1.57 11.26 -19.57
C GLU A 200 -2.22 10.69 -18.31
N ARG A 201 -1.65 9.61 -17.78
CA ARG A 201 -2.20 8.94 -16.60
C ARG A 201 -2.13 9.81 -15.34
N ARG A 202 -1.15 10.70 -15.23
CA ARG A 202 -1.11 11.71 -14.16
C ARG A 202 -2.23 12.73 -14.27
N ARG A 203 -2.56 13.20 -15.48
CA ARG A 203 -3.69 14.11 -15.71
C ARG A 203 -5.01 13.43 -15.35
N GLU A 204 -5.17 12.17 -15.71
CA GLU A 204 -6.34 11.36 -15.35
C GLU A 204 -6.46 11.17 -13.83
N LEU A 205 -5.36 10.81 -13.15
CA LEU A 205 -5.34 10.72 -11.69
C LEU A 205 -5.72 12.05 -11.04
N HIS A 206 -5.13 13.17 -11.50
CA HIS A 206 -5.45 14.50 -10.98
C HIS A 206 -6.93 14.84 -11.16
N ALA A 207 -7.48 14.61 -12.35
CA ALA A 207 -8.90 14.84 -12.63
C ALA A 207 -9.82 13.97 -11.76
N ALA A 208 -9.48 12.69 -11.58
CA ALA A 208 -10.23 11.78 -10.72
C ALA A 208 -10.19 12.21 -9.25
N VAL A 209 -9.03 12.62 -8.73
CA VAL A 209 -8.90 13.13 -7.36
C VAL A 209 -9.68 14.45 -7.19
N ALA A 210 -9.62 15.36 -8.18
CA ALA A 210 -10.37 16.61 -8.13
C ALA A 210 -11.90 16.37 -8.11
N ALA A 211 -12.38 15.41 -8.92
CA ALA A 211 -13.78 15.01 -8.93
C ALA A 211 -14.20 14.40 -7.58
N ALA A 212 -13.36 13.54 -6.99
CA ALA A 212 -13.62 12.96 -5.67
C ALA A 212 -13.68 14.03 -4.57
N VAL A 213 -12.73 14.98 -4.55
CA VAL A 213 -12.74 16.10 -3.59
C VAL A 213 -14.02 16.92 -3.71
N ALA A 214 -14.47 17.23 -4.93
CA ALA A 214 -15.71 17.97 -5.16
C ALA A 214 -16.94 17.18 -4.67
N ALA A 215 -17.04 15.90 -5.02
CA ALA A 215 -18.15 15.04 -4.60
C ALA A 215 -18.23 14.93 -3.07
N HIS A 216 -17.10 14.76 -2.39
CA HIS A 216 -17.09 14.65 -0.92
C HIS A 216 -17.42 15.97 -0.22
N ALA A 217 -17.06 17.11 -0.80
CA ALA A 217 -17.47 18.41 -0.29
C ALA A 217 -18.99 18.60 -0.44
N GLU A 218 -19.56 18.22 -1.58
CA GLU A 218 -21.00 18.28 -1.84
C GLU A 218 -21.79 17.36 -0.89
N GLU A 219 -21.37 16.10 -0.75
CA GLU A 219 -21.97 15.13 0.19
C GLU A 219 -21.94 15.63 1.64
N ALA A 220 -20.84 16.28 2.04
CA ALA A 220 -20.68 16.83 3.38
C ALA A 220 -21.36 18.19 3.58
N GLY A 221 -21.90 18.81 2.53
CA GLY A 221 -22.43 20.17 2.57
C GLY A 221 -21.38 21.21 2.96
N ALA A 222 -20.10 20.98 2.64
CA ALA A 222 -18.97 21.79 3.03
C ALA A 222 -18.52 22.72 1.90
N GLU A 223 -18.18 23.97 2.23
CA GLU A 223 -17.54 24.88 1.30
C GLU A 223 -16.02 24.65 1.28
N LEU A 224 -15.47 24.41 0.09
CA LEU A 224 -14.03 24.24 -0.08
C LEU A 224 -13.32 25.59 -0.05
N PRO A 225 -12.17 25.72 0.65
CA PRO A 225 -11.42 26.99 0.69
C PRO A 225 -10.66 27.29 -0.60
N LEU A 226 -10.49 26.27 -1.46
CA LEU A 226 -9.83 26.35 -2.76
C LEU A 226 -10.61 25.52 -3.78
N PRO A 227 -10.45 25.79 -5.09
CA PRO A 227 -11.01 24.92 -6.12
C PRO A 227 -10.56 23.47 -5.92
N ALA A 228 -11.45 22.51 -6.16
CA ALA A 228 -11.15 21.09 -5.97
C ALA A 228 -9.91 20.63 -6.75
N GLY A 229 -9.68 21.19 -7.95
CA GLY A 229 -8.46 20.93 -8.74
C GLY A 229 -7.18 21.42 -8.05
N SER A 230 -7.22 22.53 -7.32
CA SER A 230 -6.08 23.03 -6.54
C SER A 230 -5.81 22.14 -5.32
N LEU A 231 -6.86 21.70 -4.63
CA LEU A 231 -6.74 20.75 -3.52
C LEU A 231 -6.20 19.39 -3.98
N ALA A 232 -6.63 18.91 -5.15
CA ALA A 232 -6.07 17.70 -5.77
C ALA A 232 -4.58 17.84 -6.07
N THR A 233 -4.15 19.00 -6.59
CA THR A 233 -2.72 19.29 -6.79
C THR A 233 -1.95 19.26 -5.47
N LEU A 234 -2.47 19.91 -4.42
CA LEU A 234 -1.83 19.95 -3.10
C LEU A 234 -1.75 18.56 -2.47
N LEU A 235 -2.83 17.78 -2.53
CA LEU A 235 -2.87 16.40 -2.05
C LEU A 235 -1.81 15.54 -2.73
N LEU A 236 -1.76 15.54 -4.07
CA LEU A 236 -0.78 14.76 -4.82
C LEU A 236 0.65 15.25 -4.55
N ALA A 237 0.87 16.56 -4.45
CA ALA A 237 2.19 17.12 -4.16
C ALA A 237 2.68 16.74 -2.76
N LEU A 238 1.82 16.86 -1.74
CA LEU A 238 2.11 16.45 -0.38
C LEU A 238 2.35 14.94 -0.30
N SER A 239 1.52 14.12 -0.95
CA SER A 239 1.68 12.66 -0.97
C SER A 239 3.04 12.25 -1.50
N ASN A 240 3.45 12.83 -2.63
CA ASN A 240 4.75 12.51 -3.20
C ASN A 240 5.90 13.07 -2.35
N GLY A 241 5.80 14.33 -1.90
CA GLY A 241 6.85 14.99 -1.11
C GLY A 241 7.10 14.29 0.22
N LEU A 242 6.04 14.03 0.99
CA LEU A 242 6.16 13.35 2.28
C LEU A 242 6.64 11.90 2.13
N ALA A 243 6.24 11.22 1.05
CA ALA A 243 6.77 9.90 0.77
C ALA A 243 8.29 9.94 0.50
N ILE A 244 8.76 10.90 -0.31
CA ILE A 244 10.20 11.07 -0.60
C ILE A 244 10.98 11.43 0.67
N GLU A 245 10.48 12.36 1.49
CA GLU A 245 11.12 12.72 2.76
C GLU A 245 11.22 11.51 3.70
N ARG A 246 10.14 10.69 3.80
CA ARG A 246 10.16 9.44 4.59
C ARG A 246 11.20 8.43 4.13
N LEU A 247 11.52 8.39 2.83
CA LEU A 247 12.58 7.50 2.33
C LEU A 247 13.96 7.85 2.91
N VAL A 248 14.17 9.12 3.26
CA VAL A 248 15.45 9.64 3.75
C VAL A 248 15.47 9.72 5.28
N ASP A 249 14.42 10.27 5.87
CA ASP A 249 14.26 10.43 7.32
C ASP A 249 12.83 10.10 7.74
N PRO A 250 12.53 8.82 8.04
CA PRO A 250 11.21 8.41 8.53
C PRO A 250 10.81 9.13 9.83
N ALA A 251 11.76 9.54 10.67
CA ALA A 251 11.47 10.17 11.95
C ALA A 251 11.02 11.63 11.80
N ALA A 252 11.44 12.31 10.72
CA ALA A 252 11.03 13.67 10.41
C ALA A 252 9.57 13.76 9.92
N VAL A 253 8.97 12.66 9.50
CA VAL A 253 7.60 12.63 8.95
C VAL A 253 6.74 11.70 9.81
N PRO A 254 6.07 12.21 10.86
CA PRO A 254 5.14 11.44 11.67
C PRO A 254 4.01 10.83 10.84
N ASP A 255 3.51 9.66 11.25
CA ASP A 255 2.48 8.91 10.51
C ASP A 255 1.15 9.69 10.33
N ASP A 256 0.87 10.64 11.22
CA ASP A 256 -0.35 11.45 11.19
C ASP A 256 -0.20 12.79 10.45
N LEU A 257 1.02 13.12 9.98
CA LEU A 257 1.32 14.44 9.42
C LEU A 257 0.49 14.73 8.16
N MET A 258 0.38 13.74 7.27
CA MET A 258 -0.45 13.85 6.07
C MET A 258 -1.91 14.09 6.43
N GLY A 259 -2.47 13.27 7.33
CA GLY A 259 -3.86 13.37 7.74
C GLY A 259 -4.18 14.74 8.33
N ARG A 260 -3.29 15.27 9.19
CA ARG A 260 -3.41 16.63 9.72
C ARG A 260 -3.34 17.70 8.63
N ALA A 261 -2.39 17.59 7.70
CA ALA A 261 -2.23 18.56 6.62
C ALA A 261 -3.46 18.59 5.70
N LEU A 262 -3.98 17.42 5.30
CA LEU A 262 -5.18 17.34 4.46
C LEU A 262 -6.42 17.88 5.17
N ALA A 263 -6.59 17.57 6.47
CA ALA A 263 -7.68 18.12 7.27
C ALA A 263 -7.63 19.66 7.31
N LEU A 264 -6.44 20.25 7.52
CA LEU A 264 -6.26 21.72 7.51
C LEU A 264 -6.58 22.33 6.14
N LEU A 265 -6.18 21.69 5.05
CA LEU A 265 -6.44 22.16 3.69
C LEU A 265 -7.94 22.23 3.35
N VAL A 266 -8.77 21.39 3.97
CA VAL A 266 -10.22 21.36 3.71
C VAL A 266 -11.06 22.04 4.79
N SER A 267 -10.48 22.36 5.95
CA SER A 267 -11.21 23.00 7.07
C SER A 267 -11.47 24.49 6.86
N GLY A 268 -11.00 25.09 5.75
CA GLY A 268 -10.78 26.53 5.67
C GLY A 268 -9.67 26.95 6.62
N ALA A 269 -8.99 28.06 6.34
CA ALA A 269 -8.03 28.59 7.31
C ALA A 269 -8.78 28.89 8.62
N ALA A 270 -8.66 28.00 9.62
CA ALA A 270 -8.78 28.44 10.99
C ALA A 270 -7.79 29.59 11.15
N PRO A 271 -8.20 30.76 11.69
CA PRO A 271 -7.24 31.82 11.96
C PRO A 271 -6.10 31.19 12.76
N ALA A 272 -4.87 31.34 12.28
CA ALA A 272 -3.70 30.86 12.99
C ALA A 272 -3.82 31.32 14.44
N ASP A 273 -3.83 30.39 15.39
CA ASP A 273 -3.54 30.75 16.77
C ASP A 273 -2.25 31.58 16.75
N PRO A 274 -2.20 32.73 17.43
CA PRO A 274 -0.99 33.53 17.46
C PRO A 274 0.13 32.61 17.91
N VAL A 275 1.14 32.43 17.06
CA VAL A 275 2.40 31.86 17.48
C VAL A 275 2.87 32.75 18.62
N ASP A 276 2.76 32.25 19.85
CA ASP A 276 3.26 32.93 21.04
C ASP A 276 4.77 33.10 20.84
N PRO A 277 5.28 34.34 20.67
CA PRO A 277 6.70 34.54 20.44
C PRO A 277 7.53 34.37 21.72
N ALA A 278 6.96 33.92 22.84
CA ALA A 278 7.68 33.76 24.09
C ALA A 278 8.14 32.30 24.34
N GLY A 279 9.19 31.89 23.61
CA GLY A 279 10.14 30.85 24.06
C GLY A 279 11.40 31.53 24.66
N PRO A 280 12.06 30.93 25.65
CA PRO A 280 12.75 31.66 26.71
C PRO A 280 14.15 32.15 26.28
N ASP A 281 14.30 33.44 26.07
CA ASP A 281 15.63 34.07 26.09
C ASP A 281 16.04 34.34 27.54
N GLY A 282 16.82 33.41 28.07
CA GLY A 282 17.91 33.72 28.99
C GLY A 282 19.10 32.80 28.66
N PRO A 283 20.35 33.15 29.02
CA PRO A 283 20.78 34.33 29.77
C PRO A 283 21.80 35.23 29.04
N ASP A 284 21.76 36.49 29.46
CA ASP A 284 22.79 37.52 29.62
C ASP A 284 24.27 37.11 29.41
N HIS A 285 25.07 37.91 28.68
CA HIS A 285 26.50 38.16 28.98
C HIS A 285 27.12 39.32 28.16
N ARG A 286 27.48 40.37 28.93
CA ARG A 286 28.56 41.38 28.75
C ARG A 286 28.34 42.59 27.83
#